data_AF-A0A6B1APS5-F1
#
_entry.id   AF-A0A6B1APS5-F1
#
_cell.length_a   1.000
_cell.length_b   1.000
_cell.length_c   1.000
_cell.angle_alpha   90.00
_cell.angle_beta   90.00
_cell.angle_gamma   90.00
#
_symmetry.space_group_name_H-M   'P 1'
#
loop_
_entity.id
_entity.type
_entity.pdbx_description
1 polymer ?
#
loop_
_entity_poly.entity_id
_entity_poly.type
_entity_poly.pdbx_seq_one_letter_code
_entity_poly.pdbx_strand_id
1 'polypeptide(L)'
;MNIKIELRDRELRAALSRLVVAGEDFSPAMVEIAGHLRRASENAFEQEADPSTSEAWAPLSDVTKRLRRKAGKNDTRKLRVDGGLLDSIVADHDRTSAVVGTNLVYATTQHFGARKGEFGSYTNPITGQPHPIPWGDIPARPFFGLTAGDELAISRMLQAHIEGALGRG
;
A
#
# COMPACT_ATOMS: atom_id res chain seq x y z
N MET A 1 0.70 -9.27 -2.99
CA MET A 1 1.35 -8.11 -3.63
C MET A 1 2.24 -7.43 -2.60
N ASN A 2 3.49 -7.13 -2.95
CA ASN A 2 4.44 -6.36 -2.14
C ASN A 2 4.91 -5.14 -2.93
N ILE A 3 5.17 -4.03 -2.26
CA ILE A 3 5.80 -2.86 -2.87
C ILE A 3 7.18 -2.69 -2.24
N LYS A 4 8.20 -2.56 -3.11
CA LYS A 4 9.57 -2.24 -2.72
C LYS A 4 9.77 -0.74 -2.85
N ILE A 5 10.23 -0.10 -1.79
CA ILE A 5 10.52 1.33 -1.78
C ILE A 5 12.02 1.52 -1.96
N GLU A 6 12.38 2.32 -2.95
CA GLU A 6 13.76 2.62 -3.28
C GLU A 6 14.17 3.97 -2.71
N LEU A 7 15.17 3.95 -1.83
CA LEU A 7 15.73 5.14 -1.23
C LEU A 7 16.48 5.98 -2.27
N ARG A 8 15.99 7.16 -2.69
CA ARG A 8 16.60 7.91 -3.81
C ARG A 8 17.89 8.66 -3.47
N ASP A 9 18.20 8.83 -2.19
CA ASP A 9 19.38 9.56 -1.73
C ASP A 9 20.67 8.77 -1.95
N ARG A 10 21.60 9.34 -2.74
CA ARG A 10 22.86 8.70 -3.11
C ARG A 10 23.82 8.59 -1.93
N GLU A 11 23.89 9.60 -1.08
CA GLU A 11 24.81 9.63 0.06
C GLU A 11 24.36 8.63 1.13
N LEU A 12 23.06 8.59 1.38
CA LEU A 12 22.47 7.65 2.32
C LEU A 12 22.60 6.20 1.82
N ARG A 13 22.40 5.96 0.52
CA ARG A 13 22.69 4.65 -0.11
C ARG A 13 24.16 4.24 0.09
N ALA A 14 25.11 5.15 -0.14
CA ALA A 14 26.54 4.86 -0.01
C ALA A 14 26.95 4.61 1.45
N ALA A 15 26.36 5.32 2.41
CA ALA A 15 26.59 5.06 3.84
C ALA A 15 26.02 3.69 4.25
N LEU A 16 24.79 3.37 3.86
CA LEU A 16 24.18 2.04 4.04
C LEU A 16 25.06 0.94 3.46
N SER A 17 25.51 1.07 2.20
CA SER A 17 26.38 0.07 1.57
C SER A 17 27.68 -0.15 2.34
N ARG A 18 28.32 0.91 2.84
CA ARG A 18 29.56 0.80 3.63
C ARG A 18 29.34 0.05 4.93
N LEU A 19 28.24 0.31 5.63
CA LEU A 19 27.96 -0.30 6.92
C LEU A 19 27.47 -1.76 6.78
N VAL A 20 26.73 -2.06 5.71
CA VAL A 20 26.41 -3.45 5.34
C VAL A 20 27.68 -4.25 5.06
N VAL A 21 28.64 -3.67 4.34
CA VAL A 21 29.97 -4.30 4.11
C VAL A 21 30.75 -4.45 5.42
N ALA A 22 30.61 -3.51 6.36
CA ALA A 22 31.23 -3.59 7.68
C ALA A 22 30.57 -4.65 8.61
N GLY A 23 29.47 -5.28 8.19
CA GLY A 23 28.81 -6.35 8.92
C GLY A 23 27.79 -5.89 9.97
N GLU A 24 27.46 -4.60 10.01
CA GLU A 24 26.48 -4.03 10.94
C GLU A 24 25.08 -4.65 10.77
N ASP A 25 24.33 -4.74 11.87
CA ASP A 25 22.96 -5.21 11.86
C ASP A 25 21.97 -4.04 11.81
N PHE A 26 21.38 -3.81 10.63
CA PHE A 26 20.38 -2.77 10.41
C PHE A 26 18.94 -3.24 10.61
N SER A 27 18.73 -4.46 11.12
CA SER A 27 17.38 -4.93 11.47
C SER A 27 16.60 -3.92 12.35
N PRO A 28 17.22 -3.20 13.31
CA PRO A 28 16.54 -2.14 14.07
C PRO A 28 16.04 -0.97 13.22
N ALA A 29 16.78 -0.58 12.18
CA ALA A 29 16.35 0.46 11.24
C ALA A 29 15.23 -0.07 10.34
N MET A 30 15.38 -1.29 9.84
CA MET A 30 14.42 -1.87 8.90
C MET A 30 13.07 -2.18 9.55
N VAL A 31 13.03 -2.60 10.82
CA VAL A 31 11.77 -2.81 11.54
C VAL A 31 11.01 -1.50 11.75
N GLU A 32 11.72 -0.41 12.04
CA GLU A 32 11.14 0.92 12.21
C GLU A 32 10.54 1.44 10.90
N ILE A 33 11.31 1.29 9.80
CA ILE A 33 10.87 1.66 8.46
C ILE A 33 9.68 0.81 8.03
N ALA A 34 9.71 -0.51 8.21
CA ALA A 34 8.59 -1.39 7.86
C ALA A 34 7.30 -0.97 8.60
N GLY A 35 7.42 -0.64 9.90
CA GLY A 35 6.33 -0.05 10.66
C GLY A 35 5.82 1.27 10.06
N HIS A 36 6.71 2.12 9.57
CA HIS A 36 6.35 3.37 8.88
C HIS A 36 5.62 3.12 7.56
N LEU A 37 6.08 2.17 6.75
CA LEU A 37 5.43 1.80 5.49
C LEU A 37 3.98 1.32 5.71
N ARG A 38 3.78 0.52 6.75
CA ARG A 38 2.44 0.06 7.13
C ARG A 38 1.55 1.22 7.57
N ARG A 39 2.05 2.13 8.41
CA ARG A 39 1.32 3.34 8.82
C ARG A 39 0.96 4.25 7.65
N ALA A 40 1.86 4.44 6.69
CA ALA A 40 1.58 5.22 5.49
C ALA A 40 0.40 4.64 4.70
N SER A 41 0.31 3.30 4.63
CA SER A 41 -0.85 2.63 4.05
C SER A 41 -2.12 2.85 4.89
N GLU A 42 -2.07 2.66 6.21
CA GLU A 42 -3.22 2.88 7.10
C GLU A 42 -3.77 4.32 6.98
N ASN A 43 -2.87 5.31 6.89
CA ASN A 43 -3.20 6.72 6.69
C ASN A 43 -3.91 6.94 5.34
N ALA A 44 -3.48 6.28 4.26
CA ALA A 44 -4.17 6.37 2.97
C ALA A 44 -5.62 5.89 3.06
N PHE A 45 -5.91 4.82 3.82
CA PHE A 45 -7.27 4.35 4.05
C PHE A 45 -8.08 5.26 4.99
N GLU A 46 -7.44 5.95 5.92
CA GLU A 46 -8.10 6.91 6.81
C GLU A 46 -8.48 8.20 6.07
N GLN A 47 -7.54 8.74 5.29
CA GLN A 47 -7.72 9.94 4.48
C GLN A 47 -8.51 9.67 3.20
N GLU A 48 -8.62 8.40 2.82
CA GLU A 48 -9.21 7.94 1.57
C GLU A 48 -8.59 8.62 0.34
N ALA A 49 -7.25 8.70 0.35
CA ALA A 49 -6.45 9.43 -0.62
C ALA A 49 -5.19 8.65 -1.00
N ASP A 50 -4.70 8.89 -2.21
CA ASP A 50 -3.42 8.38 -2.68
C ASP A 50 -2.28 8.97 -1.82
N PRO A 51 -1.45 8.14 -1.17
CA PRO A 51 -0.38 8.64 -0.31
C PRO A 51 0.72 9.37 -1.08
N SER A 52 0.93 9.06 -2.36
CA SER A 52 1.98 9.66 -3.18
C SER A 52 1.56 10.96 -3.85
N THR A 53 0.30 11.10 -4.23
CA THR A 53 -0.20 12.34 -4.87
C THR A 53 -1.04 13.21 -3.94
N SER A 54 -1.46 12.68 -2.78
CA SER A 54 -2.47 13.27 -1.90
C SER A 54 -3.85 13.48 -2.54
N GLU A 55 -4.09 12.91 -3.73
CA GLU A 55 -5.38 13.00 -4.40
C GLU A 55 -6.43 12.11 -3.73
N ALA A 56 -7.60 12.67 -3.44
CA ALA A 56 -8.69 11.92 -2.86
C ALA A 56 -9.19 10.82 -3.82
N TRP A 57 -9.40 9.62 -3.30
CA TRP A 57 -9.93 8.51 -4.09
C TRP A 57 -11.33 8.80 -4.62
N ALA A 58 -11.60 8.32 -5.83
CA ALA A 58 -12.89 8.46 -6.48
C ALA A 58 -14.03 7.97 -5.57
N PRO A 59 -15.15 8.73 -5.50
CA PRO A 59 -16.27 8.41 -4.65
C PRO A 59 -16.92 7.08 -5.06
N LEU A 60 -17.66 6.48 -4.13
CA LEU A 60 -18.51 5.32 -4.46
C LEU A 60 -19.64 5.76 -5.39
N SER A 61 -19.93 4.93 -6.40
CA SER A 61 -21.11 5.13 -7.23
C SER A 61 -22.39 4.98 -6.41
N ASP A 62 -23.47 5.63 -6.85
CA ASP A 62 -24.76 5.55 -6.16
C ASP A 62 -25.37 4.15 -6.19
N VAL A 63 -25.02 3.36 -7.21
CA VAL A 63 -25.34 1.93 -7.27
C VAL A 63 -24.70 1.19 -6.11
N THR A 64 -23.40 1.37 -5.88
CA THR A 64 -22.67 0.73 -4.78
C THR A 64 -23.24 1.17 -3.43
N LYS A 65 -23.49 2.47 -3.23
CA LYS A 65 -24.11 2.99 -1.99
C LYS A 65 -25.48 2.34 -1.74
N ARG A 66 -26.33 2.23 -2.77
CA ARG A 66 -27.66 1.61 -2.68
C ARG A 66 -27.57 0.12 -2.32
N LEU A 67 -26.67 -0.63 -2.95
CA LEU A 67 -26.47 -2.05 -2.67
C LEU A 67 -26.00 -2.27 -1.23
N ARG A 68 -25.04 -1.46 -0.76
CA ARG A 68 -24.56 -1.47 0.61
C ARG A 68 -25.68 -1.24 1.64
N ARG A 69 -26.51 -0.20 1.44
CA ARG A 69 -27.69 0.08 2.28
C ARG A 69 -28.66 -1.10 2.31
N LYS A 70 -28.97 -1.70 1.14
CA LYS A 70 -29.84 -2.88 1.06
C LYS A 70 -29.28 -4.09 1.83
N ALA A 71 -27.95 -4.21 1.89
CA ALA A 71 -27.26 -5.24 2.65
C ALA A 71 -27.05 -4.88 4.14
N GLY A 72 -27.63 -3.78 4.65
CA GLY A 72 -27.46 -3.32 6.03
C GLY A 72 -26.09 -2.70 6.35
N LYS A 73 -25.22 -2.53 5.34
CA LYS A 73 -23.88 -1.98 5.49
C LYS A 73 -23.89 -0.50 5.15
N ASN A 74 -24.17 0.37 6.12
CA ASN A 74 -24.28 1.82 5.86
C ASN A 74 -22.93 2.55 5.76
N ASP A 75 -21.81 1.85 5.97
CA ASP A 75 -20.49 2.46 5.84
C ASP A 75 -20.22 2.90 4.39
N THR A 76 -19.94 4.20 4.24
CA THR A 76 -19.66 4.84 2.96
C THR A 76 -18.17 4.96 2.68
N ARG A 77 -17.32 4.54 3.63
CA ARG A 77 -15.87 4.55 3.45
C ARG A 77 -15.45 3.62 2.31
N LYS A 78 -14.45 4.06 1.55
CA LYS A 78 -13.87 3.33 0.42
C LYS A 78 -12.94 2.24 0.98
N LEU A 79 -13.00 1.06 0.36
CA LEU A 79 -12.22 -0.13 0.76
C LEU A 79 -12.39 -0.62 2.21
N ARG A 80 -13.39 -0.12 2.96
CA ARG A 80 -13.57 -0.43 4.39
C ARG A 80 -14.87 -1.15 4.75
N VAL A 81 -15.66 -1.61 3.78
CA VAL A 81 -16.97 -2.25 4.02
C VAL A 81 -16.91 -3.35 5.08
N ASP A 82 -15.91 -4.22 4.96
CA ASP A 82 -15.69 -5.36 5.86
C ASP A 82 -14.33 -5.27 6.57
N GLY A 83 -13.59 -4.17 6.41
CA GLY A 83 -12.25 -3.97 7.00
C GLY A 83 -11.12 -4.85 6.44
N GLY A 84 -11.44 -6.03 5.90
CA GLY A 84 -10.46 -7.09 5.62
C GLY A 84 -9.28 -6.71 4.72
N LEU A 85 -9.41 -5.75 3.79
CA LEU A 85 -8.25 -5.30 3.03
C LEU A 85 -7.23 -4.61 3.91
N LEU A 86 -7.65 -3.65 4.75
CA LEU A 86 -6.76 -2.96 5.66
C LEU A 86 -6.14 -3.92 6.67
N ASP A 87 -6.96 -4.80 7.24
CA ASP A 87 -6.51 -5.74 8.28
C ASP A 87 -5.50 -6.76 7.72
N SER A 88 -5.53 -7.02 6.41
CA SER A 88 -4.56 -7.90 5.74
C SER A 88 -3.20 -7.26 5.45
N ILE A 89 -3.04 -5.96 5.73
CA ILE A 89 -1.79 -5.25 5.43
C ILE A 89 -0.76 -5.57 6.51
N VAL A 90 0.33 -6.18 6.07
CA VAL A 90 1.44 -6.61 6.90
C VAL A 90 2.73 -5.93 6.45
N ALA A 91 3.58 -5.64 7.42
CA ALA A 91 4.94 -5.18 7.19
C ALA A 91 5.91 -6.31 7.54
N ASP A 92 7.01 -6.37 6.81
CA ASP A 92 8.09 -7.33 7.05
C ASP A 92 9.45 -6.66 6.81
N HIS A 93 10.51 -7.25 7.33
CA HIS A 93 11.86 -6.71 7.21
C HIS A 93 12.93 -7.80 7.27
N ASP A 94 14.07 -7.51 6.66
CA ASP A 94 15.32 -8.23 6.87
C ASP A 94 16.41 -7.26 7.33
N ARG A 95 17.67 -7.71 7.38
CA ARG A 95 18.82 -6.88 7.80
C ARG A 95 19.03 -5.63 6.95
N THR A 96 18.48 -5.57 5.74
CA THR A 96 18.77 -4.54 4.72
C THR A 96 17.54 -4.07 3.96
N SER A 97 16.37 -4.65 4.21
CA SER A 97 15.14 -4.34 3.51
C SER A 97 13.96 -4.23 4.46
N ALA A 98 13.03 -3.35 4.11
CA ALA A 98 11.74 -3.17 4.75
C ALA A 98 10.67 -3.20 3.66
N VAL A 99 9.60 -3.95 3.89
CA VAL A 99 8.53 -4.16 2.90
C VAL A 99 7.17 -4.07 3.55
N VAL A 100 6.17 -3.70 2.74
CA VAL A 100 4.76 -3.76 3.12
C VAL A 100 3.96 -4.43 2.01
N GLY A 101 2.93 -5.18 2.37
CA GLY A 101 2.11 -5.91 1.43
C GLY A 101 0.85 -6.53 2.00
N THR A 102 0.13 -7.25 1.14
CA THR A 102 -1.06 -8.03 1.47
C THR A 102 -1.11 -9.29 0.61
N ASN A 103 -1.69 -10.37 1.16
CA ASN A 103 -1.95 -11.62 0.45
C ASN A 103 -3.29 -11.62 -0.32
N LEU A 104 -4.11 -10.57 -0.19
CA LEU A 104 -5.42 -10.52 -0.86
C LEU A 104 -5.25 -10.25 -2.36
N VAL A 105 -5.72 -11.19 -3.18
CA VAL A 105 -5.59 -11.13 -4.65
C VAL A 105 -6.27 -9.89 -5.24
N TYR A 106 -7.43 -9.49 -4.70
CA TYR A 106 -8.17 -8.33 -5.20
C TYR A 106 -7.51 -6.99 -4.86
N ALA A 107 -6.50 -6.97 -3.97
CA ALA A 107 -5.80 -5.75 -3.57
C ALA A 107 -5.16 -5.05 -4.77
N THR A 108 -4.59 -5.81 -5.71
CA THR A 108 -3.97 -5.28 -6.93
C THR A 108 -4.99 -4.52 -7.79
N THR A 109 -6.17 -5.11 -8.01
CA THR A 109 -7.27 -4.46 -8.74
C THR A 109 -7.76 -3.19 -8.05
N GLN A 110 -7.80 -3.16 -6.71
CA GLN A 110 -8.18 -1.95 -5.99
C GLN A 110 -7.09 -0.88 -6.06
N HIS A 111 -5.83 -1.29 -5.97
CA HIS A 111 -4.69 -0.40 -5.99
C HIS A 111 -4.56 0.29 -7.36
N PHE A 112 -4.54 -0.48 -8.45
CA PHE A 112 -4.32 0.04 -9.81
C PHE A 112 -5.59 0.37 -10.59
N GLY A 113 -6.76 -0.08 -10.12
CA GLY A 113 -8.00 -0.04 -10.89
C GLY A 113 -8.06 -1.16 -11.94
N ALA A 114 -9.16 -1.20 -12.69
CA ALA A 114 -9.36 -2.08 -13.83
C ALA A 114 -10.49 -1.55 -14.72
N ARG A 115 -10.40 -1.79 -16.03
CA ARG A 115 -11.47 -1.49 -16.98
C ARG A 115 -12.53 -2.58 -16.98
N LYS A 116 -13.75 -2.23 -17.38
CA LYS A 116 -14.82 -3.20 -17.65
C LYS A 116 -14.32 -4.30 -18.59
N GLY A 117 -14.49 -5.55 -18.17
CA GLY A 117 -14.13 -6.72 -18.98
C GLY A 117 -12.64 -7.01 -19.10
N GLU A 118 -11.77 -6.30 -18.36
CA GLU A 118 -10.32 -6.48 -18.41
C GLU A 118 -9.87 -7.91 -18.05
N PHE A 119 -10.64 -8.61 -17.22
CA PHE A 119 -10.38 -10.00 -16.82
C PHE A 119 -11.25 -11.01 -17.59
N GLY A 120 -11.78 -10.60 -18.75
CA GLY A 120 -12.62 -11.41 -19.61
C GLY A 120 -14.10 -11.33 -19.29
N SER A 121 -14.83 -12.43 -19.54
CA SER A 121 -16.27 -12.52 -19.33
C SER A 121 -16.69 -13.94 -18.93
N TYR A 122 -17.82 -14.08 -18.25
CA TYR A 122 -18.46 -15.36 -17.98
C TYR A 122 -19.85 -15.41 -18.62
N THR A 123 -20.34 -16.59 -18.96
CA THR A 123 -21.71 -16.74 -19.49
C THR A 123 -22.71 -16.65 -18.35
N ASN A 124 -23.64 -15.71 -18.43
CA ASN A 124 -24.72 -15.58 -17.46
C ASN A 124 -25.64 -16.82 -17.54
N PRO A 125 -25.84 -17.57 -16.43
CA PRO A 125 -26.62 -18.80 -16.45
C PRO A 125 -28.13 -18.57 -16.66
N ILE A 126 -28.62 -17.35 -16.44
CA ILE A 126 -30.04 -16.99 -16.60
C ILE A 126 -30.31 -16.53 -18.03
N THR A 127 -29.47 -15.66 -18.59
CA THR A 127 -29.71 -15.04 -19.90
C THR A 127 -28.95 -15.69 -21.06
N GLY A 128 -27.95 -16.53 -20.77
CA GLY A 128 -27.05 -17.12 -21.77
C GLY A 128 -26.07 -16.12 -22.42
N GLN A 129 -26.08 -14.85 -22.01
CA GLN A 129 -25.24 -13.82 -22.60
C GLN A 129 -23.89 -13.67 -21.88
N PRO A 130 -22.81 -13.30 -22.58
CA PRO A 130 -21.53 -13.00 -21.95
C PRO A 130 -21.64 -11.78 -21.05
N HIS A 131 -21.12 -11.89 -19.84
CA HIS A 131 -21.09 -10.83 -18.85
C HIS A 131 -19.65 -10.48 -18.46
N PRO A 132 -19.21 -9.22 -18.60
CA PRO A 132 -17.82 -8.83 -18.42
C PRO A 132 -17.37 -8.89 -16.96
N ILE A 133 -16.08 -9.13 -16.76
CA ILE A 133 -15.38 -9.13 -15.47
C ILE A 133 -14.22 -8.13 -15.56
N PRO A 134 -14.21 -7.05 -14.77
CA PRO A 134 -15.32 -6.56 -13.95
C PRO A 134 -16.50 -6.09 -14.79
N TRP A 135 -17.68 -6.00 -14.19
CA TRP A 135 -18.93 -5.59 -14.85
C TRP A 135 -18.95 -4.11 -15.30
N GLY A 136 -17.98 -3.32 -14.83
CA GLY A 136 -17.83 -1.89 -15.04
C GLY A 136 -16.43 -1.47 -14.60
N ASP A 137 -16.06 -0.22 -14.88
CA ASP A 137 -14.75 0.29 -14.51
C ASP A 137 -14.59 0.38 -12.98
N ILE A 138 -13.42 -0.02 -12.51
CA ILE A 138 -12.98 0.07 -11.13
C ILE A 138 -11.93 1.19 -11.08
N PRO A 139 -12.22 2.33 -10.44
CA PRO A 139 -11.22 3.38 -10.31
C PRO A 139 -10.10 2.93 -9.37
N ALA A 140 -8.88 3.33 -9.68
CA ALA A 140 -7.71 3.12 -8.85
C ALA A 140 -7.88 3.78 -7.48
N ARG A 141 -7.40 3.10 -6.45
CA ARG A 141 -7.32 3.59 -5.07
C ARG A 141 -5.95 3.21 -4.52
N PRO A 142 -4.87 3.89 -4.94
CA PRO A 142 -3.55 3.55 -4.46
C PRO A 142 -3.48 3.77 -2.94
N PHE A 143 -3.08 2.72 -2.22
CA PHE A 143 -2.90 2.72 -0.77
C PHE A 143 -1.51 2.25 -0.34
N PHE A 144 -0.64 1.97 -1.31
CA PHE A 144 0.78 1.79 -1.07
C PHE A 144 1.53 2.89 -1.80
N GLY A 145 2.35 3.62 -1.07
CA GLY A 145 3.04 4.79 -1.56
C GLY A 145 3.44 5.64 -0.36
N LEU A 146 4.22 6.67 -0.64
CA LEU A 146 4.77 7.56 0.37
C LEU A 146 4.53 9.00 -0.04
N THR A 147 4.20 9.84 0.95
CA THR A 147 4.28 11.28 0.80
C THR A 147 5.75 11.72 0.82
N ALA A 148 6.04 12.95 0.40
CA ALA A 148 7.36 13.54 0.61
C ALA A 148 7.77 13.60 2.10
N GLY A 149 6.79 13.74 3.00
CA GLY A 149 7.03 13.71 4.44
C GLY A 149 7.42 12.32 4.95
N ASP A 150 6.84 11.27 4.39
CA ASP A 150 7.20 9.89 4.71
C ASP A 150 8.61 9.54 4.22
N GLU A 151 8.96 9.94 2.99
CA GLU A 151 10.32 9.76 2.45
C GLU A 151 11.36 10.44 3.34
N LEU A 152 11.08 11.67 3.79
CA LEU A 152 11.95 12.40 4.71
C LEU A 152 12.06 11.73 6.08
N ALA A 153 10.94 11.21 6.62
CA ALA A 153 10.93 10.49 7.89
C ALA A 153 11.81 9.22 7.80
N ILE A 154 11.66 8.43 6.75
CA ILE A 154 12.46 7.23 6.49
C ILE A 154 13.95 7.59 6.36
N SER A 155 14.26 8.66 5.63
CA SER A 155 15.65 9.14 5.50
C SER A 155 16.26 9.50 6.86
N ARG A 156 15.49 10.16 7.73
CA ARG A 156 15.94 10.53 9.09
C ARG A 156 16.11 9.31 10.00
N MET A 157 15.21 8.33 9.93
CA MET A 157 15.34 7.07 10.67
C MET A 157 16.67 6.41 10.30
N LEU A 158 16.93 6.24 9.00
CA LEU A 158 18.17 5.66 8.52
C LEU A 158 19.40 6.44 8.98
N GLN A 159 19.39 7.76 8.85
CA GLN A 159 20.51 8.60 9.29
C GLN A 159 20.78 8.45 10.79
N ALA A 160 19.74 8.44 11.64
CA ALA A 160 19.90 8.26 13.08
C ALA A 160 20.53 6.91 13.44
N HIS A 161 20.13 5.83 12.76
CA HIS A 161 20.74 4.51 12.96
C HIS A 161 22.18 4.45 12.48
N ILE A 162 22.51 5.12 11.36
CA ILE A 162 23.88 5.23 10.84
C ILE A 162 24.78 6.00 11.80
N GLU A 163 24.36 7.17 12.27
CA GLU A 163 25.11 7.97 13.24
C GLU A 163 25.31 7.21 14.55
N GLY A 164 24.29 6.49 15.02
CA GLY A 164 24.38 5.63 16.18
C GLY A 164 25.35 4.45 16.00
N ALA A 165 25.50 3.92 14.79
CA ALA A 165 26.49 2.87 14.50
C ALA A 165 27.92 3.46 14.47
N LEU A 166 28.12 4.59 13.80
CA LEU A 166 29.43 5.24 13.67
C LEU A 166 29.96 5.82 14.99
N GLY A 167 29.10 6.30 15.87
CA GLY A 167 29.50 6.85 17.18
C GLY A 167 29.86 5.79 18.24
N ARG A 168 29.70 4.50 17.92
CA ARG A 168 30.01 3.37 18.81
C ARG A 168 31.35 2.67 18.49
N GLY A 169 32.04 3.05 17.41
CA GLY A 169 33.36 2.56 17.01
C GLY A 169 34.48 3.53 17.35
#